data_AF-V5IF96-F1
#
_entry.id   AF-V5IF96-F1
#
_cell.length_a   1.000
_cell.length_b   1.000
_cell.length_c   1.000
_cell.angle_alpha   90.00
_cell.angle_beta   90.00
_cell.angle_gamma   90.00
#
_symmetry.space_group_name_H-M   'P 1'
#
loop_
_entity.id
_entity.type
_entity.pdbx_description
1 polymer ?
#
loop_
_entity_poly.entity_id
_entity_poly.type
_entity_poly.pdbx_seq_one_letter_code
_entity_poly.pdbx_strand_id
1 'polypeptide(L)'
;VADHCRKKIEDLCKSLSHGTLEEVIVRPRECRATCTFLRGSASDIVTSGDIPVRDRRYEEVTLPQGMPCAFGAECENGNCICKFCNGNKQ
;
A
#
# COMPACT_ATOMS: atom_id res chain seq x y z
N VAL A 1 14.84 0.79 -5.76
CA VAL A 1 14.05 1.17 -4.57
C VAL A 1 14.79 0.65 -3.36
N ALA A 2 15.02 1.46 -2.32
CA ALA A 2 15.74 1.02 -1.13
C ALA A 2 14.99 -0.16 -0.47
N ASP A 3 15.65 -1.31 -0.30
CA ASP A 3 15.08 -2.55 0.24
C ASP A 3 14.34 -2.36 1.57
N HIS A 4 14.82 -1.42 2.39
CA HIS A 4 14.25 -1.11 3.68
C HIS A 4 12.85 -0.46 3.60
N CYS A 5 12.56 0.30 2.53
CA CYS A 5 11.24 0.90 2.33
C CYS A 5 10.22 -0.18 1.96
N ARG A 6 10.61 -1.13 1.11
CA ARG A 6 9.74 -2.23 0.67
C ARG A 6 9.32 -3.12 1.85
N LYS A 7 10.27 -3.55 2.69
CA LYS A 7 9.99 -4.43 3.84
C LYS A 7 8.97 -3.82 4.81
N LYS A 8 9.12 -2.53 5.15
CA LYS A 8 8.18 -1.84 6.04
C LYS A 8 6.73 -1.87 5.53
N ILE A 9 6.53 -1.72 4.22
CA ILE A 9 5.20 -1.71 3.63
C ILE A 9 4.65 -3.15 3.54
N GLU A 10 5.49 -4.13 3.21
CA GLU A 10 5.09 -5.54 3.24
C GLU A 10 4.66 -5.99 4.64
N ASP A 11 5.38 -5.60 5.69
CA ASP A 11 5.04 -5.92 7.08
C ASP A 11 3.72 -5.25 7.49
N LEU A 12 3.48 -4.01 7.04
CA LEU A 12 2.21 -3.32 7.22
C LEU A 12 1.06 -4.11 6.57
N CYS A 13 1.23 -4.57 5.33
CA CYS A 13 0.23 -5.40 4.66
C CYS A 13 0.02 -6.75 5.36
N LYS A 14 1.09 -7.44 5.75
CA LYS A 14 1.01 -8.75 6.44
C LYS A 14 0.25 -8.66 7.77
N SER A 15 0.30 -7.52 8.45
CA SER A 15 -0.42 -7.33 9.72
C SER A 15 -1.95 -7.42 9.59
N LEU A 16 -2.50 -7.21 8.39
CA LEU A 16 -3.95 -7.15 8.19
C LEU A 16 -4.65 -8.52 8.33
N SER A 17 -3.94 -9.65 8.29
CA SER A 17 -4.52 -11.01 8.44
C SER A 17 -5.54 -11.42 7.35
N HIS A 18 -5.38 -10.94 6.11
CA HIS A 18 -6.30 -11.25 4.99
C HIS A 18 -5.93 -12.51 4.18
N GLY A 19 -4.86 -13.22 4.54
CA GLY A 19 -4.34 -14.37 3.82
C GLY A 19 -2.90 -14.18 3.36
N THR A 20 -2.52 -14.82 2.26
CA THR A 20 -1.16 -14.71 1.72
C THR A 20 -1.06 -13.44 0.88
N LEU A 21 -0.11 -12.56 1.22
CA LEU A 21 0.17 -11.34 0.45
C LEU A 21 0.73 -11.72 -0.94
N GLU A 22 0.01 -11.36 -2.00
CA GLU A 22 0.41 -11.60 -3.40
C GLU A 22 1.19 -10.40 -3.95
N GLU A 23 0.68 -9.19 -3.75
CA GLU A 23 1.22 -7.97 -4.35
C GLU A 23 1.07 -6.76 -3.42
N VAL A 24 2.03 -5.84 -3.50
CA VAL A 24 1.98 -4.53 -2.85
C VAL A 24 2.24 -3.46 -3.90
N ILE A 25 1.25 -2.61 -4.14
CA ILE A 25 1.37 -1.46 -5.03
C ILE A 25 1.49 -0.20 -4.18
N VAL A 26 2.64 0.47 -4.25
CA VAL A 26 2.89 1.70 -3.48
C VAL A 26 2.56 2.92 -4.32
N ARG A 27 1.82 3.87 -3.74
CA ARG A 27 1.54 5.18 -4.32
C ARG A 27 2.14 6.26 -3.41
N PRO A 28 3.44 6.58 -3.57
CA PRO A 28 4.17 7.45 -2.64
C PRO A 28 3.53 8.83 -2.50
N ARG A 29 3.12 9.44 -3.62
CA ARG A 29 2.51 10.79 -3.64
C ARG A 29 1.19 10.87 -2.87
N GLU A 30 0.45 9.77 -2.82
CA GLU A 30 -0.82 9.66 -2.09
C GLU A 30 -0.61 9.19 -0.65
N CYS A 31 0.63 8.88 -0.26
CA CYS A 31 0.95 8.26 1.02
C CYS A 31 0.10 7.03 1.30
N ARG A 32 -0.16 6.22 0.26
CA ARG A 32 -0.95 4.99 0.33
C ARG A 32 -0.23 3.81 -0.31
N ALA A 33 -0.59 2.62 0.12
CA ALA A 33 -0.27 1.38 -0.57
C ALA A 33 -1.51 0.49 -0.64
N THR A 34 -1.65 -0.22 -1.75
CA THR A 34 -2.67 -1.25 -1.93
C THR A 34 -2.02 -2.61 -1.74
N CYS A 35 -2.55 -3.39 -0.81
CA CYS A 35 -2.15 -4.75 -0.51
C CYS A 35 -3.15 -5.71 -1.16
N THR A 36 -2.68 -6.60 -2.03
CA THR A 36 -3.50 -7.65 -2.66
C THR A 36 -3.20 -8.98 -1.99
N PHE A 37 -4.23 -9.67 -1.50
CA PHE A 37 -4.13 -10.96 -0.83
C PHE A 37 -4.85 -12.06 -1.60
N LEU A 38 -4.24 -13.23 -1.63
CA LEU A 38 -4.89 -14.49 -1.99
C LEU A 38 -5.49 -15.14 -0.76
N ARG A 39 -6.73 -15.63 -0.89
CA ARG A 39 -7.35 -16.47 0.13
C ARG A 39 -6.74 -17.86 0.07
N GLY A 40 -5.96 -18.22 1.10
CA GLY A 40 -5.13 -19.43 1.13
C GLY A 40 -5.83 -20.80 1.11
N SER A 41 -6.97 -20.98 0.46
CA SER A 41 -7.60 -22.31 0.31
C SER A 41 -8.04 -22.54 -1.13
N ALA A 42 -7.25 -23.36 -1.86
CA ALA A 42 -7.49 -24.24 -3.02
C ALA A 42 -8.57 -23.95 -4.09
N SER A 43 -9.62 -23.19 -3.80
CA SER A 43 -10.56 -22.60 -4.74
C SER A 43 -10.42 -21.08 -4.66
N ASP A 44 -9.28 -20.58 -5.17
CA ASP A 44 -9.10 -19.15 -5.42
C ASP A 44 -10.07 -18.63 -6.48
N ILE A 45 -10.78 -19.51 -7.18
CA ILE A 45 -11.73 -19.18 -8.23
C ILE A 45 -13.13 -19.19 -7.64
N VAL A 46 -13.72 -18.01 -7.50
CA VAL A 46 -15.13 -17.81 -7.18
C VAL A 46 -15.87 -17.52 -8.48
N THR A 47 -17.06 -18.08 -8.65
CA THR A 47 -17.85 -17.81 -9.85
C THR A 47 -18.68 -16.55 -9.62
N SER A 48 -18.46 -15.51 -10.42
CA SER A 48 -19.34 -14.35 -10.49
C SER A 48 -20.27 -14.54 -11.69
N GLY A 49 -21.52 -14.95 -11.43
CA GLY A 49 -22.39 -15.50 -12.47
C GLY A 49 -21.87 -16.85 -12.94
N ASP A 50 -21.30 -16.88 -14.16
CA ASP A 50 -20.71 -18.07 -14.81
C ASP A 50 -19.20 -17.92 -15.10
N ILE A 51 -18.59 -16.81 -14.68
CA ILE A 51 -17.17 -16.52 -14.96
C ILE A 51 -16.32 -16.90 -13.74
N PRO A 52 -15.30 -17.76 -13.92
CA PRO A 52 -14.32 -18.02 -12.88
C PRO A 52 -13.45 -16.78 -12.64
N VAL A 53 -13.61 -16.12 -11.50
CA VAL A 53 -12.77 -14.98 -11.08
C VAL A 53 -11.93 -15.34 -9.86
N ARG A 54 -10.68 -14.86 -9.83
CA ARG A 54 -9.84 -15.03 -8.64
C ARG A 54 -10.37 -14.16 -7.49
N ASP A 55 -10.75 -14.77 -6.35
CA ASP A 55 -11.16 -14.07 -5.13
C ASP A 55 -9.96 -13.41 -4.48
N ARG A 56 -9.62 -12.23 -5.00
CA ARG A 56 -8.56 -11.36 -4.49
C ARG A 56 -9.17 -10.38 -3.51
N ARG A 57 -8.58 -10.29 -2.32
CA ARG A 57 -8.89 -9.24 -1.35
C ARG A 57 -7.92 -8.09 -1.51
N TYR A 58 -8.44 -6.88 -1.52
CA TYR A 58 -7.66 -5.66 -1.61
C TYR A 58 -7.86 -4.87 -0.33
N GLU A 59 -6.76 -4.46 0.29
CA GLU A 59 -6.77 -3.52 1.41
C GLU A 59 -5.92 -2.32 1.07
N GLU A 60 -6.38 -1.14 1.44
CA GLU A 60 -5.60 0.08 1.29
C GLU A 60 -5.06 0.51 2.65
N VAL A 61 -3.75 0.71 2.72
CA VAL A 61 -3.07 1.14 3.94
C VAL A 61 -2.43 2.50 3.75
N THR A 62 -2.41 3.28 4.83
CA THR A 62 -1.69 4.55 4.87
C THR A 62 -0.21 4.28 5.11
N LEU A 63 0.66 4.94 4.33
CA LEU A 63 2.10 4.84 4.49
C LEU A 63 2.54 5.40 5.86
N PRO A 64 3.57 4.81 6.49
CA PRO A 64 4.08 5.26 7.78
C PRO A 64 4.53 6.73 7.76
N GLN A 65 4.42 7.39 8.92
CA GLN A 65 4.90 8.76 9.10
C GLN A 65 6.40 8.88 8.79
N GLY A 66 6.79 9.95 8.11
CA GLY A 66 8.18 10.22 7.71
C GLY A 66 8.63 9.45 6.46
N MET A 67 7.77 8.63 5.84
CA MET A 67 8.14 8.00 4.57
C MET A 67 8.30 9.03 3.46
N PRO A 68 9.37 8.96 2.65
CA PRO A 68 9.55 9.88 1.54
C PRO A 68 8.46 9.65 0.48
N CYS A 69 7.72 10.70 0.15
CA CYS A 69 6.62 10.66 -0.82
C CYS A 69 6.94 11.41 -2.13
N ALA A 70 7.79 12.44 -2.04
CA ALA A 70 8.34 13.19 -3.16
C ALA A 70 9.70 13.80 -2.75
N PHE A 71 10.33 14.55 -3.65
CA PHE A 71 11.63 15.16 -3.39
C PHE A 71 11.53 16.19 -2.24
N GLY A 72 12.17 15.90 -1.10
CA GLY A 72 12.11 16.74 0.09
C GLY A 72 10.73 16.76 0.78
N ALA A 73 9.85 15.81 0.48
CA ALA A 73 8.53 15.69 1.08
C ALA A 73 8.35 14.32 1.74
N GLU A 74 7.62 14.32 2.84
CA GLU A 74 7.40 13.14 3.69
C GLU A 74 5.91 12.94 3.98
N CYS A 75 5.52 11.69 4.23
CA CYS A 75 4.18 11.35 4.64
C CYS A 75 3.91 11.79 6.09
N GLU A 76 2.84 12.55 6.27
CA GLU A 76 2.31 12.97 7.56
C GLU A 76 0.79 12.84 7.55
N ASN A 77 0.24 12.01 8.44
CA ASN A 77 -1.19 11.73 8.55
C ASN A 77 -1.86 11.37 7.21
N GLY A 78 -1.18 10.57 6.38
CA GLY A 78 -1.67 10.15 5.06
C GLY A 78 -1.61 11.21 3.97
N ASN A 79 -0.94 12.34 4.21
CA ASN A 79 -0.69 13.38 3.22
C ASN A 79 0.81 13.50 2.93
N CYS A 80 1.16 13.81 1.68
CA CYS A 80 2.54 14.11 1.30
C CYS A 80 2.83 15.59 1.57
N ILE A 81 3.65 15.88 2.59
CA ILE A 81 3.93 17.25 3.04
C ILE A 81 5.36 17.65 2.64
N CYS A 82 5.47 18.68 1.82
CA CYS A 82 6.72 19.36 1.53
C CYS A 82 6.86 20.58 2.46
N LYS A 83 7.62 20.44 3.56
CA LYS A 83 7.82 21.56 4.52
C LYS A 83 8.52 22.76 3.87
N PHE A 84 9.45 22.50 2.94
CA PHE A 84 10.09 23.56 2.15
C PHE A 84 9.12 24.31 1.24
N CYS A 85 8.12 23.62 0.66
CA CYS A 85 7.13 24.23 -0.21
C CYS A 85 6.05 24.99 0.59
N ASN A 86 5.79 24.55 1.82
CA ASN A 86 4.87 25.22 2.74
C ASN A 86 5.53 26.37 3.51
N GLY A 87 6.86 26.41 3.58
CA GLY A 87 7.65 27.46 4.19
C GLY A 87 8.10 28.50 3.16
N ASN A 88 7.38 29.61 3.11
CA ASN A 88 7.66 30.85 2.37
C ASN A 88 7.22 30.86 0.89
N LYS A 89 6.04 31.47 0.66
CA LYS A 89 5.89 32.39 -0.47
C LYS A 89 6.98 33.45 -0.31
N GLN A 90 7.95 33.46 -1.20
CA GLN A 90 8.90 34.56 -1.34
C GLN A 90 8.22 35.72 -2.07
#